data_AF-A0A2H6EDF7-F1
#
_entry.id   AF-A0A2H6EDF7-F1
#
_cell.length_a   1.000
_cell.length_b   1.000
_cell.length_c   1.000
_cell.angle_alpha   90.00
_cell.angle_beta   90.00
_cell.angle_gamma   90.00
#
_symmetry.space_group_name_H-M   'P 1'
#
loop_
_entity.id
_entity.type
_entity.pdbx_description
1 polymer ?
#
loop_
_entity_poly.entity_id
_entity_poly.type
_entity_poly.pdbx_seq_one_letter_code
_entity_poly.pdbx_strand_id
1 'polypeptide(L)'
;MENINLVKLLAPLFEKAKKVDEFEFCCTILRVRGCEGPGWDPLVESSQFINQIGLLLNAPLESDLKKRLLLSLYCHATEIDDVYGIIANLLRITKGERHSMDYFRYVKDDSRREIKYPNQKINEIKKLATGTGFEKIAEVMNYFLVKNVRNAFYHSDYNLYKEDFNIRHGEGVLIDGIITPAVPFEWLIPRANMGINFAVETIQLTQKYRRSYKKEKIVPARIQADGGIEDLILRVKSGYGLIGFGSLTAEEKEKYKSKTNTASLKP
;
A
#
# COMPACT_ATOMS: atom_id res chain seq x y z
N MET A 1 -15.42 -12.44 6.41
CA MET A 1 -14.33 -11.46 6.28
C MET A 1 -14.78 -10.00 6.47
N GLU A 2 -16.09 -9.75 6.61
CA GLU A 2 -16.68 -8.41 6.50
C GLU A 2 -16.42 -7.48 7.70
N ASN A 3 -15.98 -8.02 8.85
CA ASN A 3 -15.73 -7.25 10.08
C ASN A 3 -14.23 -7.18 10.48
N ILE A 4 -13.32 -7.32 9.52
CA ILE A 4 -11.88 -7.21 9.80
C ILE A 4 -11.53 -5.75 10.09
N ASN A 5 -10.92 -5.50 11.25
CA ASN A 5 -10.32 -4.21 11.54
C ASN A 5 -8.98 -4.09 10.80
N LEU A 6 -8.97 -3.36 9.69
CA LEU A 6 -7.81 -3.22 8.81
C LEU A 6 -6.61 -2.55 9.49
N VAL A 7 -6.84 -1.61 10.40
CA VAL A 7 -5.74 -1.00 11.19
C VAL A 7 -5.05 -2.05 12.05
N LYS A 8 -5.82 -2.88 12.76
CA LYS A 8 -5.27 -3.97 13.58
C LYS A 8 -4.58 -5.05 12.74
N LEU A 9 -5.01 -5.23 11.49
CA LEU A 9 -4.38 -6.15 10.54
C LEU A 9 -3.05 -5.60 10.00
N LEU A 10 -3.03 -4.33 9.58
CA LEU A 10 -1.92 -3.73 8.83
C LEU A 10 -0.85 -3.12 9.74
N ALA A 11 -1.21 -2.44 10.83
CA ALA A 11 -0.24 -1.76 11.69
C ALA A 11 0.87 -2.67 12.23
N PRO A 12 0.61 -3.93 12.63
CA PRO A 12 1.68 -4.84 13.05
C PRO A 12 2.74 -5.12 11.98
N LEU A 13 2.36 -5.11 10.69
CA LEU A 13 3.31 -5.24 9.58
C LEU A 13 4.24 -4.02 9.51
N PHE A 14 3.70 -2.81 9.64
CA PHE A 14 4.49 -1.58 9.67
C PHE A 14 5.47 -1.56 10.85
N GLU A 15 5.00 -1.91 12.05
CA GLU A 15 5.86 -1.96 13.24
C GLU A 15 6.98 -3.00 13.10
N LYS A 16 6.66 -4.20 12.59
CA LYS A 16 7.66 -5.24 12.39
C LYS A 16 8.70 -4.83 11.34
N ALA A 17 8.28 -4.27 10.21
CA ALA A 17 9.21 -3.78 9.19
C ALA A 17 10.14 -2.68 9.75
N LYS A 18 9.58 -1.68 10.44
CA LYS A 18 10.35 -0.62 11.09
C LYS A 18 11.37 -1.15 12.09
N LYS A 19 11.02 -2.18 12.86
CA LYS A 19 11.91 -2.80 13.84
C LYS A 19 13.05 -3.58 13.19
N VAL A 20 12.80 -4.24 12.06
CA VAL A 20 13.80 -5.06 11.37
C VAL A 20 14.84 -4.18 10.67
N ASP A 21 14.40 -3.18 9.90
CA ASP A 21 15.30 -2.25 9.21
C ASP A 21 14.61 -0.90 9.05
N GLU A 22 14.93 0.04 9.95
CA GLU A 22 14.28 1.36 9.97
C GLU A 22 14.61 2.20 8.73
N PHE A 23 15.80 2.04 8.15
CA PHE A 23 16.17 2.76 6.94
C PHE A 23 15.33 2.29 5.75
N GLU A 24 15.27 0.97 5.52
CA GLU A 24 14.48 0.40 4.41
C GLU A 24 12.97 0.67 4.61
N PHE A 25 12.51 0.66 5.87
CA PHE A 25 11.16 1.09 6.23
C PHE A 25 10.91 2.56 5.86
N CYS A 26 11.85 3.46 6.19
CA CYS A 26 11.78 4.87 5.81
C CYS A 26 11.72 5.05 4.29
N CYS A 27 12.51 4.29 3.53
CA CYS A 27 12.45 4.27 2.06
C CYS A 27 11.05 3.89 1.56
N THR A 28 10.42 2.91 2.20
CA THR A 28 9.07 2.44 1.85
C THR A 28 7.99 3.49 2.13
N ILE A 29 7.98 4.12 3.31
CA ILE A 29 6.94 5.12 3.66
C ILE A 29 7.13 6.47 2.96
N LEU A 30 8.37 6.79 2.54
CA LEU A 30 8.64 7.91 1.64
C LEU A 30 8.32 7.57 0.19
N ARG A 31 8.13 6.28 -0.12
CA ARG A 31 8.03 5.74 -1.49
C ARG A 31 9.19 6.28 -2.33
N VAL A 32 10.42 6.01 -1.88
CA VAL A 32 11.61 6.34 -2.66
C VAL A 32 11.50 5.67 -4.02
N ARG A 33 11.61 6.48 -5.07
CA ARG A 33 11.45 6.07 -6.48
C ARG A 33 12.59 6.64 -7.30
N GLY A 34 12.59 6.30 -8.59
CA GLY A 34 13.44 6.95 -9.58
C GLY A 34 13.16 8.45 -9.74
N CYS A 35 13.80 9.06 -10.73
CA CYS A 35 13.69 10.49 -10.98
C CYS A 35 12.28 10.88 -11.46
N GLU A 36 11.51 11.55 -10.61
CA GLU A 36 10.20 12.11 -10.91
C GLU A 36 10.23 13.65 -10.74
N GLY A 37 9.53 14.37 -11.61
CA GLY A 37 9.41 15.83 -11.50
C GLY A 37 8.39 16.25 -10.43
N PRO A 38 8.40 17.53 -9.99
CA PRO A 38 7.35 18.04 -9.11
C PRO A 38 5.95 17.80 -9.70
N GLY A 39 5.02 17.32 -8.88
CA GLY A 39 3.65 17.00 -9.31
C GLY A 39 3.43 15.58 -9.84
N TRP A 40 4.49 14.78 -10.02
CA TRP A 40 4.40 13.40 -10.49
C TRP A 40 4.22 12.42 -9.33
N ASP A 41 3.14 12.54 -8.56
CA ASP A 41 2.81 11.62 -7.46
C ASP A 41 1.41 11.02 -7.61
N PRO A 42 1.28 9.84 -8.27
CA PRO A 42 -0.02 9.19 -8.50
C PRO A 42 -0.80 8.84 -7.23
N LEU A 43 -0.15 8.67 -6.07
CA LEU A 43 -0.86 8.40 -4.82
C LEU A 43 -1.51 9.65 -4.26
N VAL A 44 -0.91 10.83 -4.47
CA VAL A 44 -1.54 12.10 -4.09
C VAL A 44 -2.81 12.29 -4.91
N GLU A 45 -2.72 12.11 -6.23
CA GLU A 45 -3.88 12.17 -7.14
C GLU A 45 -4.96 11.16 -6.71
N SER A 46 -4.57 9.90 -6.50
CA SER A 46 -5.50 8.85 -6.07
C SER A 46 -6.14 9.13 -4.72
N SER A 47 -5.38 9.70 -3.77
CA SER A 47 -5.92 10.08 -2.46
C SER A 47 -6.95 11.19 -2.57
N GLN A 48 -6.70 12.19 -3.44
CA GLN A 48 -7.64 13.27 -3.69
C GLN A 48 -8.91 12.74 -4.35
N PHE A 49 -8.78 11.90 -5.38
CA PHE A 49 -9.91 11.24 -6.03
C PHE A 49 -10.75 10.43 -5.04
N ILE A 50 -10.12 9.58 -4.21
CA ILE A 50 -10.81 8.79 -3.18
C ILE A 50 -11.62 9.70 -2.25
N ASN A 51 -11.02 10.80 -1.77
CA ASN A 51 -11.70 11.73 -0.88
C ASN A 51 -12.89 12.42 -1.57
N GLN A 52 -12.71 12.89 -2.81
CA GLN A 52 -13.76 13.58 -3.56
C GLN A 52 -14.95 12.67 -3.85
N ILE A 53 -14.70 11.45 -4.36
CA ILE A 53 -15.77 10.49 -4.62
C ILE A 53 -16.41 10.00 -3.32
N GLY A 54 -15.62 9.81 -2.25
CA GLY A 54 -16.14 9.49 -0.93
C GLY A 54 -17.11 10.54 -0.38
N LEU A 55 -16.82 11.83 -0.59
CA LEU A 55 -17.74 12.91 -0.24
C LEU A 55 -19.04 12.86 -1.05
N LEU A 56 -18.95 12.61 -2.37
CA LEU A 56 -20.13 12.47 -3.23
C LEU A 56 -21.00 11.29 -2.82
N LEU A 57 -20.41 10.16 -2.42
CA LEU A 57 -21.15 8.98 -1.96
C LEU A 57 -21.98 9.22 -0.69
N ASN A 58 -21.66 10.25 0.10
CA ASN A 58 -22.42 10.67 1.27
C ASN A 58 -23.56 11.65 0.92
N ALA A 59 -23.63 12.16 -0.31
CA ALA A 59 -24.71 13.01 -0.77
C ALA A 59 -26.00 12.19 -1.04
N PRO A 60 -27.19 12.83 -1.02
CA PRO A 60 -28.44 12.18 -1.40
C PRO A 60 -28.51 11.97 -2.92
N LEU A 61 -27.87 10.90 -3.39
CA LEU A 61 -27.83 10.51 -4.79
C LEU A 61 -28.90 9.47 -5.11
N GLU A 62 -29.30 9.43 -6.38
CA GLU A 62 -30.07 8.31 -6.95
C GLU A 62 -29.27 6.99 -6.79
N SER A 63 -29.98 5.88 -6.60
CA SER A 63 -29.41 4.58 -6.22
C SER A 63 -28.39 4.07 -7.23
N ASP A 64 -28.71 4.09 -8.52
CA ASP A 64 -27.82 3.63 -9.58
C ASP A 64 -26.61 4.55 -9.75
N LEU A 65 -26.78 5.86 -9.64
CA LEU A 65 -25.65 6.79 -9.60
C LEU A 65 -24.71 6.47 -8.43
N LYS A 66 -25.25 6.22 -7.24
CA LYS A 66 -24.46 5.84 -6.06
C LYS A 66 -23.70 4.52 -6.28
N LYS A 67 -24.34 3.51 -6.86
CA LYS A 67 -23.70 2.22 -7.24
C LYS A 67 -22.56 2.46 -8.23
N ARG A 68 -22.75 3.29 -9.26
CA ARG A 68 -21.72 3.61 -10.27
C ARG A 68 -20.52 4.32 -9.66
N LEU A 69 -20.75 5.30 -8.77
CA LEU A 69 -19.67 6.00 -8.08
C LEU A 69 -18.90 5.06 -7.14
N LEU A 70 -19.60 4.18 -6.41
CA LEU A 70 -18.97 3.19 -5.55
C LEU A 70 -18.09 2.23 -6.35
N LEU A 71 -18.61 1.71 -7.47
CA LEU A 71 -17.86 0.82 -8.36
C LEU A 71 -16.67 1.53 -9.01
N SER A 72 -16.82 2.80 -9.40
CA SER A 72 -15.72 3.62 -9.92
C SER A 72 -14.61 3.78 -8.88
N LEU A 73 -14.97 4.12 -7.64
CA LEU A 73 -14.04 4.26 -6.54
C LEU A 73 -13.34 2.93 -6.21
N TYR A 74 -14.10 1.84 -6.16
CA TYR A 74 -13.59 0.49 -5.94
C TYR A 74 -12.58 0.08 -7.02
N CYS A 75 -12.96 0.23 -8.29
CA CYS A 75 -12.08 -0.13 -9.40
C CYS A 75 -10.80 0.69 -9.36
N HIS A 76 -10.89 2.01 -9.12
CA HIS A 76 -9.73 2.89 -8.95
C HIS A 76 -8.84 2.43 -7.80
N ALA A 77 -9.41 2.20 -6.62
CA ALA A 77 -8.67 1.78 -5.42
C ALA A 77 -7.88 0.48 -5.65
N THR A 78 -8.44 -0.48 -6.41
CA THR A 78 -7.77 -1.74 -6.72
C THR A 78 -6.66 -1.63 -7.79
N GLU A 79 -6.51 -0.49 -8.45
CA GLU A 79 -5.46 -0.26 -9.45
C GLU A 79 -4.31 0.63 -8.92
N ILE A 80 -4.40 1.13 -7.69
CA ILE A 80 -3.35 1.96 -7.07
C ILE A 80 -2.10 1.12 -6.80
N ASP A 81 -1.12 1.19 -7.70
CA ASP A 81 0.11 0.39 -7.64
C ASP A 81 0.87 0.54 -6.32
N ASP A 82 0.91 1.76 -5.79
CA ASP A 82 1.56 2.08 -4.52
C ASP A 82 1.04 1.29 -3.33
N VAL A 83 -0.26 0.99 -3.28
CA VAL A 83 -0.84 0.21 -2.19
C VAL A 83 -0.22 -1.19 -2.18
N TYR A 84 -0.06 -1.80 -3.35
CA TYR A 84 0.61 -3.10 -3.49
C TYR A 84 2.10 -2.98 -3.18
N GLY A 85 2.77 -1.93 -3.70
CA GLY A 85 4.20 -1.72 -3.53
C GLY A 85 4.62 -1.52 -2.07
N ILE A 86 3.83 -0.77 -1.30
CA ILE A 86 4.03 -0.57 0.14
C ILE A 86 3.94 -1.92 0.86
N ILE A 87 2.85 -2.68 0.66
CA ILE A 87 2.67 -3.98 1.34
C ILE A 87 3.79 -4.96 0.97
N ALA A 88 4.15 -5.06 -0.31
CA ALA A 88 5.23 -5.93 -0.75
C ALA A 88 6.57 -5.56 -0.11
N ASN A 89 6.93 -4.27 -0.09
CA ASN A 89 8.18 -3.83 0.51
C ASN A 89 8.21 -4.03 2.02
N LEU A 90 7.11 -3.78 2.73
CA LEU A 90 7.04 -4.05 4.16
C LEU A 90 7.26 -5.56 4.45
N LEU A 91 6.61 -6.45 3.71
CA LEU A 91 6.82 -7.90 3.84
C LEU A 91 8.27 -8.30 3.58
N ARG A 92 8.89 -7.75 2.54
CA ARG A 92 10.31 -7.98 2.21
C ARG A 92 11.23 -7.53 3.34
N ILE A 93 11.00 -6.35 3.89
CA ILE A 93 11.75 -5.83 5.03
C ILE A 93 11.58 -6.75 6.25
N THR A 94 10.38 -7.28 6.50
CA THR A 94 10.20 -8.23 7.62
C THR A 94 11.02 -9.52 7.48
N LYS A 95 11.47 -9.84 6.26
CA LYS A 95 12.36 -10.97 5.93
C LYS A 95 13.84 -10.55 5.84
N GLY A 96 14.19 -9.31 6.19
CA GLY A 96 15.55 -8.77 6.13
C GLY A 96 16.01 -8.31 4.75
N GLU A 97 15.11 -8.30 3.76
CA GLU A 97 15.39 -7.82 2.41
C GLU A 97 15.30 -6.29 2.32
N ARG A 98 16.00 -5.70 1.34
CA ARG A 98 15.99 -4.25 1.08
C ARG A 98 14.68 -3.80 0.43
N HIS A 99 14.31 -2.54 0.60
CA HIS A 99 13.29 -1.87 -0.20
C HIS A 99 13.61 -2.01 -1.71
N SER A 100 12.56 -2.15 -2.52
CA SER A 100 12.65 -2.10 -3.98
C SER A 100 11.74 -1.01 -4.51
N MET A 101 12.31 -0.11 -5.30
CA MET A 101 11.59 1.01 -5.92
C MET A 101 10.53 0.52 -6.93
N ASP A 102 10.81 -0.61 -7.59
CA ASP A 102 10.03 -1.13 -8.72
C ASP A 102 9.81 -2.65 -8.62
N TYR A 103 9.42 -3.14 -7.43
CA TYR A 103 9.33 -4.57 -7.14
C TYR A 103 8.52 -5.37 -8.18
N PHE A 104 7.37 -4.84 -8.61
CA PHE A 104 6.50 -5.53 -9.57
C PHE A 104 6.96 -5.36 -11.03
N ARG A 105 7.86 -4.42 -11.35
CA ARG A 105 8.42 -4.29 -12.71
C ARG A 105 9.62 -5.21 -12.92
N TYR A 106 10.44 -5.37 -11.89
CA TYR A 106 11.67 -6.17 -11.92
C TYR A 106 11.64 -7.25 -10.84
N VAL A 107 10.76 -8.24 -11.03
CA VAL A 107 10.76 -9.42 -10.16
C VAL A 107 12.09 -10.14 -10.33
N LYS A 108 12.70 -10.52 -9.20
CA LYS A 108 14.11 -10.92 -9.05
C LYS A 108 14.54 -12.17 -9.85
N ASP A 109 13.62 -12.83 -10.55
CA ASP A 109 13.86 -14.11 -11.24
C ASP A 109 13.88 -13.89 -12.76
N ASP A 110 15.08 -13.56 -13.26
CA ASP A 110 15.70 -13.59 -14.62
C ASP A 110 14.83 -13.55 -15.90
N SER A 111 13.58 -13.14 -15.79
CA SER A 111 12.69 -12.82 -16.89
C SER A 111 12.22 -11.40 -16.62
N ARG A 112 12.36 -10.51 -17.59
CA ARG A 112 11.83 -9.14 -17.56
C ARG A 112 10.29 -9.14 -17.57
N ARG A 113 9.67 -9.95 -16.71
CA ARG A 113 8.23 -10.15 -16.64
C ARG A 113 7.66 -9.16 -15.64
N GLU A 114 7.24 -8.04 -16.18
CA GLU A 114 6.46 -7.04 -15.46
C GLU A 114 5.13 -7.65 -14.97
N ILE A 115 4.86 -7.48 -13.69
CA ILE A 115 3.61 -7.85 -13.03
C ILE A 115 2.67 -6.65 -13.07
N LYS A 116 1.79 -6.67 -14.06
CA LYS A 116 0.92 -5.53 -14.38
C LYS A 116 -0.37 -5.54 -13.58
N TYR A 117 -1.02 -6.70 -13.50
CA TYR A 117 -2.42 -6.76 -13.06
C TYR A 117 -2.55 -6.96 -11.54
N PRO A 118 -3.55 -6.34 -10.89
CA PRO A 118 -3.78 -6.46 -9.44
C PRO A 118 -3.81 -7.90 -8.93
N ASN A 119 -4.44 -8.84 -9.65
CA ASN A 119 -4.50 -10.24 -9.23
C ASN A 119 -3.12 -10.91 -9.22
N GLN A 120 -2.24 -10.52 -10.15
CA GLN A 120 -0.86 -11.03 -10.17
C GLN A 120 -0.05 -10.43 -9.02
N LYS A 121 -0.22 -9.13 -8.72
CA LYS A 121 0.42 -8.46 -7.58
C LYS A 121 0.01 -9.11 -6.26
N ILE A 122 -1.28 -9.42 -6.08
CA ILE A 122 -1.79 -10.13 -4.89
C ILE A 122 -1.17 -11.52 -4.78
N ASN A 123 -1.03 -12.26 -5.89
CA ASN A 123 -0.38 -13.58 -5.87
C ASN A 123 1.08 -13.50 -5.42
N GLU A 124 1.83 -12.48 -5.84
CA GLU A 124 3.19 -12.26 -5.34
C GLU A 124 3.22 -11.82 -3.88
N ILE A 125 2.29 -10.94 -3.45
CA ILE A 125 2.17 -10.56 -2.04
C ILE A 125 1.86 -11.79 -1.19
N LYS A 126 1.02 -12.72 -1.67
CA LYS A 126 0.76 -13.99 -1.01
C LYS A 126 2.04 -14.81 -0.84
N LYS A 127 2.88 -14.92 -1.89
CA LYS A 127 4.18 -15.59 -1.79
C LYS A 127 5.11 -14.92 -0.79
N LEU A 128 5.17 -13.59 -0.78
CA LEU A 128 5.97 -12.81 0.18
C LEU A 128 5.49 -13.00 1.62
N ALA A 129 4.18 -13.11 1.83
CA ALA A 129 3.57 -13.23 3.15
C ALA A 129 3.76 -14.62 3.78
N THR A 130 3.96 -15.67 2.99
CA THR A 130 4.18 -17.04 3.47
C THR A 130 5.32 -17.12 4.49
N GLY A 131 5.01 -17.62 5.69
CA GLY A 131 5.97 -17.82 6.77
C GLY A 131 6.32 -16.54 7.53
N THR A 132 5.62 -15.43 7.28
CA THR A 132 5.89 -14.14 7.96
C THR A 132 4.95 -13.85 9.12
N GLY A 133 3.84 -14.59 9.21
CA GLY A 133 2.72 -14.35 10.14
C GLY A 133 1.72 -13.29 9.64
N PHE A 134 1.86 -12.83 8.39
CA PHE A 134 1.01 -11.80 7.77
C PHE A 134 0.20 -12.31 6.57
N GLU A 135 0.03 -13.63 6.43
CA GLU A 135 -0.70 -14.30 5.35
C GLU A 135 -2.14 -13.77 5.21
N LYS A 136 -2.74 -13.38 6.35
CA LYS A 136 -4.10 -12.83 6.39
C LYS A 136 -4.25 -11.56 5.54
N ILE A 137 -3.19 -10.77 5.34
CA ILE A 137 -3.21 -9.59 4.48
C ILE A 137 -3.51 -10.01 3.03
N ALA A 138 -2.80 -11.03 2.53
CA ALA A 138 -3.00 -11.54 1.17
C ALA A 138 -4.39 -12.16 0.99
N GLU A 139 -4.92 -12.84 2.03
CA GLU A 139 -6.30 -13.36 2.00
C GLU A 139 -7.35 -12.24 1.87
N VAL A 140 -7.19 -11.15 2.62
CA VAL A 140 -8.08 -9.98 2.53
C VAL A 140 -7.99 -9.34 1.15
N MET A 141 -6.78 -9.23 0.60
CA MET A 141 -6.59 -8.71 -0.76
C MET A 141 -7.28 -9.58 -1.81
N ASN A 142 -7.15 -10.90 -1.70
CA ASN A 142 -7.83 -11.83 -2.60
C ASN A 142 -9.37 -11.76 -2.45
N TYR A 143 -9.88 -11.55 -1.23
CA TYR A 143 -11.31 -11.44 -0.98
C TYR A 143 -11.94 -10.23 -1.66
N PHE A 144 -11.30 -9.05 -1.58
CA PHE A 144 -11.89 -7.85 -2.16
C PHE A 144 -11.71 -7.76 -3.67
N LEU A 145 -10.78 -8.50 -4.29
CA LEU A 145 -10.49 -8.37 -5.71
C LEU A 145 -11.40 -9.23 -6.58
N VAL A 146 -12.55 -8.69 -6.97
CA VAL A 146 -13.50 -9.32 -7.90
C VAL A 146 -13.12 -8.95 -9.33
N LYS A 147 -12.18 -9.70 -9.92
CA LYS A 147 -11.62 -9.43 -11.26
C LYS A 147 -12.69 -9.24 -12.33
N ASN A 148 -13.70 -10.10 -12.37
CA ASN A 148 -14.72 -10.11 -13.42
C ASN A 148 -15.56 -8.82 -13.40
N VAL A 149 -15.98 -8.37 -12.21
CA VAL A 149 -16.69 -7.10 -12.03
C VAL A 149 -15.83 -5.91 -12.43
N ARG A 150 -14.55 -5.88 -12.01
CA ARG A 150 -13.63 -4.79 -12.36
C ARG A 150 -13.44 -4.68 -13.88
N ASN A 151 -13.23 -5.81 -14.54
CA ASN A 151 -13.09 -5.86 -15.99
C ASN A 151 -14.36 -5.39 -16.70
N ALA A 152 -15.53 -5.91 -16.29
CA ALA A 152 -16.81 -5.50 -16.87
C ALA A 152 -17.07 -3.99 -16.68
N PHE A 153 -16.76 -3.45 -15.50
CA PHE A 153 -16.92 -2.01 -15.23
C PHE A 153 -16.00 -1.16 -16.11
N TYR A 154 -14.69 -1.46 -16.16
CA TYR A 154 -13.74 -0.67 -16.96
C TYR A 154 -14.00 -0.74 -18.47
N HIS A 155 -14.54 -1.86 -18.96
CA HIS A 155 -14.89 -2.01 -20.37
C HIS A 155 -16.33 -1.58 -20.68
N SER A 156 -17.06 -1.00 -19.70
CA SER A 156 -18.48 -0.65 -19.84
C SER A 156 -19.35 -1.83 -20.31
N ASP A 157 -18.96 -3.04 -19.95
CA ASP A 157 -19.58 -4.29 -20.38
C ASP A 157 -20.51 -4.85 -19.30
N TYR A 158 -21.40 -3.98 -18.80
CA TYR A 158 -22.33 -4.31 -17.74
C TYR A 158 -23.64 -3.54 -17.84
N ASN A 159 -24.66 -4.01 -17.15
CA ASN A 159 -25.84 -3.22 -16.81
C ASN A 159 -26.19 -3.39 -15.33
N LEU A 160 -26.72 -2.33 -14.74
CA LEU A 160 -27.34 -2.40 -13.42
C LEU A 160 -28.80 -2.81 -13.64
N TYR A 161 -29.29 -3.78 -12.89
CA TYR A 161 -30.69 -4.16 -12.94
C TYR A 161 -31.16 -4.61 -11.55
N LYS A 162 -32.10 -3.85 -10.97
CA LYS A 162 -32.58 -4.07 -9.61
C LYS A 162 -31.40 -4.12 -8.61
N GLU A 163 -31.23 -5.27 -7.96
CA GLU A 163 -30.19 -5.51 -6.94
C GLU A 163 -28.96 -6.22 -7.49
N ASP A 164 -28.81 -6.32 -8.82
CA ASP A 164 -27.69 -7.02 -9.45
C ASP A 164 -26.83 -6.11 -10.34
N PHE A 165 -25.53 -6.40 -10.33
CA PHE A 165 -24.57 -6.02 -11.35
C PHE A 165 -24.48 -7.13 -12.38
N ASN A 166 -25.01 -6.91 -13.58
CA ASN A 166 -25.04 -7.90 -14.64
C ASN A 166 -23.85 -7.72 -15.58
N ILE A 167 -22.99 -8.73 -15.64
CA ILE A 167 -21.89 -8.82 -16.60
C ILE A 167 -22.46 -9.25 -17.94
N ARG A 168 -22.22 -8.47 -19.01
CA ARG A 168 -22.80 -8.73 -20.33
C ARG A 168 -22.00 -9.77 -21.11
N HIS A 169 -20.66 -9.70 -21.09
CA HIS A 169 -19.79 -10.70 -21.70
C HIS A 169 -18.64 -11.12 -20.78
N GLY A 170 -18.09 -12.29 -21.06
CA GLY A 170 -17.02 -12.89 -20.28
C GLY A 170 -17.51 -13.87 -19.22
N GLU A 171 -16.59 -14.31 -18.37
CA GLU A 171 -16.90 -15.25 -17.29
C GLU A 171 -17.63 -14.52 -16.16
N GLY A 172 -18.66 -15.17 -15.60
CA GLY A 172 -19.35 -14.69 -14.40
C GLY A 172 -18.49 -14.74 -13.14
N VAL A 173 -19.09 -14.45 -12.00
CA VAL A 173 -18.43 -14.55 -10.69
C VAL A 173 -18.84 -15.87 -10.03
N LEU A 174 -17.88 -16.57 -9.43
CA LEU A 174 -18.14 -17.74 -8.59
C LEU A 174 -18.69 -17.29 -7.22
N ILE A 175 -19.96 -17.55 -6.96
CA ILE A 175 -20.67 -17.24 -5.72
C ILE A 175 -21.31 -18.54 -5.22
N ASP A 176 -20.94 -18.95 -4.01
CA ASP A 176 -21.48 -20.15 -3.34
C ASP A 176 -21.48 -21.43 -4.21
N GLY A 177 -20.41 -21.60 -5.01
CA GLY A 177 -20.21 -22.76 -5.88
C GLY A 177 -20.85 -22.62 -7.27
N ILE A 178 -21.54 -21.52 -7.55
CA ILE A 178 -22.23 -21.27 -8.81
C ILE A 178 -21.57 -20.09 -9.54
N ILE A 179 -21.27 -20.26 -10.83
CA ILE A 179 -20.80 -19.15 -11.67
C ILE A 179 -22.03 -18.42 -12.21
N THR A 180 -22.17 -17.13 -11.89
CA THR A 180 -23.30 -16.30 -12.34
C THR A 180 -22.82 -14.97 -12.96
N PRO A 181 -23.39 -14.53 -14.10
CA PRO A 181 -23.15 -13.19 -14.63
C PRO A 181 -23.95 -12.11 -13.88
N ALA A 182 -25.03 -12.48 -13.18
CA ALA A 182 -25.79 -11.59 -12.32
C ALA A 182 -25.20 -11.62 -10.91
N VAL A 183 -24.46 -10.56 -10.55
CA VAL A 183 -23.72 -10.44 -9.30
C VAL A 183 -24.53 -9.60 -8.31
N PRO A 184 -25.03 -10.18 -7.20
CA PRO A 184 -25.83 -9.42 -6.24
C PRO A 184 -25.03 -8.30 -5.58
N PHE A 185 -25.63 -7.10 -5.45
CA PHE A 185 -24.99 -5.97 -4.76
C PHE A 185 -24.74 -6.27 -3.29
N GLU A 186 -25.61 -7.02 -2.63
CA GLU A 186 -25.40 -7.46 -1.24
C GLU A 186 -24.09 -8.26 -1.08
N TRP A 187 -23.69 -9.02 -2.10
CA TRP A 187 -22.44 -9.78 -2.10
C TRP A 187 -21.24 -8.92 -2.53
N LEU A 188 -21.46 -8.02 -3.49
CA LEU A 188 -20.42 -7.21 -4.11
C LEU A 188 -19.99 -6.02 -3.24
N ILE A 189 -20.94 -5.30 -2.65
CA ILE A 189 -20.68 -4.07 -1.88
C ILE A 189 -19.72 -4.31 -0.69
N PRO A 190 -19.85 -5.37 0.12
CA PRO A 190 -18.89 -5.65 1.19
C PRO A 190 -17.45 -5.82 0.69
N ARG A 191 -17.28 -6.48 -0.47
CA ARG A 191 -15.96 -6.65 -1.12
C ARG A 191 -15.44 -5.32 -1.67
N ALA A 192 -16.30 -4.55 -2.32
CA ALA A 192 -15.95 -3.23 -2.84
C ALA A 192 -15.47 -2.30 -1.72
N ASN A 193 -16.25 -2.21 -0.63
CA ASN A 193 -15.90 -1.44 0.55
C ASN A 193 -14.60 -1.93 1.19
N MET A 194 -14.38 -3.24 1.28
CA MET A 194 -13.12 -3.79 1.80
C MET A 194 -11.91 -3.36 0.95
N GLY A 195 -12.03 -3.37 -0.38
CA GLY A 195 -10.97 -2.91 -1.28
C GLY A 195 -10.66 -1.42 -1.13
N ILE A 196 -11.70 -0.58 -1.08
CA ILE A 196 -11.57 0.87 -0.86
C ILE A 196 -10.91 1.13 0.50
N ASN A 197 -11.43 0.53 1.56
CA ASN A 197 -10.91 0.71 2.91
C ASN A 197 -9.47 0.20 3.04
N PHE A 198 -9.11 -0.91 2.39
CA PHE A 198 -7.72 -1.40 2.39
C PHE A 198 -6.75 -0.38 1.79
N ALA A 199 -7.11 0.24 0.67
CA ALA A 199 -6.31 1.30 0.04
C ALA A 199 -6.19 2.52 0.96
N VAL A 200 -7.32 3.00 1.49
CA VAL A 200 -7.37 4.15 2.41
C VAL A 200 -6.51 3.92 3.64
N GLU A 201 -6.65 2.78 4.31
CA GLU A 201 -5.91 2.47 5.53
C GLU A 201 -4.42 2.30 5.29
N THR A 202 -4.02 1.71 4.16
CA THR A 202 -2.61 1.62 3.76
C THR A 202 -2.00 3.01 3.58
N ILE A 203 -2.71 3.92 2.91
CA ILE A 203 -2.29 5.32 2.71
C ILE A 203 -2.22 6.05 4.05
N GLN A 204 -3.25 5.94 4.88
CA GLN A 204 -3.32 6.61 6.18
C GLN A 204 -2.22 6.13 7.14
N LEU A 205 -1.95 4.82 7.20
CA LEU A 205 -0.85 4.28 7.99
C LEU A 205 0.48 4.80 7.48
N THR A 206 0.71 4.80 6.17
CA THR A 206 1.93 5.36 5.57
C THR A 206 2.16 6.81 6.00
N GLN A 207 1.13 7.65 5.91
CA GLN A 207 1.22 9.04 6.36
C GLN A 207 1.38 9.17 7.88
N LYS A 208 0.71 8.32 8.67
CA LYS A 208 0.84 8.28 10.13
C LYS A 208 2.28 7.98 10.54
N TYR A 209 2.90 6.95 9.98
CA TYR A 209 4.29 6.59 10.28
C TYR A 209 5.26 7.67 9.81
N ARG A 210 5.05 8.25 8.62
CA ARG A 210 5.86 9.38 8.15
C ARG A 210 5.80 10.57 9.12
N ARG A 211 4.60 10.93 9.58
CA ARG A 211 4.36 12.00 10.56
C ARG A 211 4.83 11.67 11.98
N SER A 212 5.09 10.40 12.29
CA SER A 212 5.58 9.96 13.60
C SER A 212 7.01 10.41 13.88
N TYR A 213 7.81 10.65 12.84
CA TYR A 213 9.15 11.22 12.97
C TYR A 213 9.05 12.70 13.34
N LYS A 214 9.39 13.04 14.59
CA LYS A 214 9.30 14.43 15.13
C LYS A 214 10.62 15.17 15.21
N LYS A 215 11.74 14.44 15.20
CA LYS A 215 13.09 14.97 15.29
C LYS A 215 14.00 14.16 14.39
N GLU A 216 15.06 14.78 13.91
CA GLU A 216 16.10 14.08 13.17
C GLU A 216 16.70 12.96 14.01
N LYS A 217 17.06 11.88 13.33
CA LYS A 217 17.59 10.66 13.94
C LYS A 217 18.64 10.06 13.02
N ILE A 218 19.76 9.62 13.58
CA ILE A 218 20.73 8.82 12.84
C ILE A 218 20.25 7.37 12.81
N VAL A 219 20.29 6.77 11.62
CA VAL A 219 20.01 5.35 11.41
C VAL A 219 21.12 4.71 10.58
N PRO A 220 21.48 3.44 10.88
CA PRO A 220 22.33 2.66 9.99
C PRO A 220 21.57 2.41 8.69
N ALA A 221 22.18 2.75 7.55
CA ALA A 221 21.57 2.66 6.24
C ALA A 221 22.38 1.75 5.32
N ARG A 222 21.71 0.78 4.71
CA ARG A 222 22.32 -0.20 3.80
C ARG A 222 22.41 0.35 2.38
N ILE A 223 23.20 1.41 2.19
CA ILE A 223 23.24 2.17 0.93
C ILE A 223 24.35 1.74 -0.03
N GLN A 224 25.38 1.05 0.48
CA GLN A 224 26.51 0.68 -0.35
C GLN A 224 26.16 -0.50 -1.26
N ALA A 225 26.77 -0.52 -2.45
CA ALA A 225 26.51 -1.50 -3.50
C ALA A 225 26.85 -2.93 -3.04
N ASP A 226 27.84 -3.08 -2.17
CA ASP A 226 28.31 -4.34 -1.59
C ASP A 226 27.49 -4.80 -0.36
N GLY A 227 26.57 -3.97 0.14
CA GLY A 227 25.88 -4.24 1.41
C GLY A 227 26.44 -3.54 2.62
N GLY A 228 27.48 -2.73 2.46
CA GLY A 228 28.01 -1.88 3.50
C GLY A 228 26.94 -0.93 4.08
N ILE A 229 27.10 -0.68 5.37
CA ILE A 229 26.23 0.17 6.18
C ILE A 229 26.92 1.51 6.38
N GLU A 230 26.19 2.59 6.14
CA GLU A 230 26.62 3.95 6.46
C GLU A 230 25.57 4.62 7.35
N ASP A 231 26.02 5.43 8.31
CA ASP A 231 25.11 6.21 9.13
C ASP A 231 24.55 7.39 8.33
N LEU A 232 23.22 7.47 8.22
CA LEU A 232 22.51 8.59 7.62
C LEU A 232 21.63 9.28 8.63
N ILE A 233 21.41 10.58 8.43
CA ILE A 233 20.46 11.36 9.20
C ILE A 233 19.09 11.38 8.50
N LEU A 234 18.07 10.91 9.20
CA LEU A 234 16.67 11.09 8.81
C LEU A 234 16.30 12.57 8.93
N ARG A 235 15.97 13.20 7.81
CA ARG A 235 15.58 14.61 7.77
C ARG A 235 14.09 14.74 8.06
N VAL A 236 13.76 15.64 8.97
CA VAL A 236 12.39 15.84 9.46
C VAL A 236 12.00 17.31 9.34
N LYS A 237 10.79 17.58 8.84
CA LYS A 237 10.19 18.91 8.79
C LYS A 237 9.01 18.99 9.76
N SER A 238 9.01 20.02 10.61
CA SER A 238 7.90 20.27 11.55
C SER A 238 6.55 20.31 10.81
N GLY A 239 5.53 19.64 11.35
CA GLY A 239 4.21 19.50 10.73
C GLY A 239 4.10 18.44 9.61
N TYR A 240 5.21 18.07 8.95
CA TYR A 240 5.22 17.10 7.83
C TYR A 240 5.74 15.72 8.23
N GLY A 241 6.70 15.67 9.16
CA GLY A 241 7.38 14.44 9.57
C GLY A 241 8.63 14.17 8.73
N LEU A 242 8.91 12.89 8.47
CA LEU A 242 10.03 12.45 7.64
C LEU A 242 9.91 13.02 6.22
N ILE A 243 10.98 13.64 5.72
CA ILE A 243 11.05 14.23 4.37
C ILE A 243 12.18 13.67 3.51
N GLY A 244 13.14 12.95 4.08
CA GLY A 244 14.24 12.37 3.32
C GLY A 244 15.41 11.96 4.19
N PHE A 245 16.56 11.83 3.55
CA PHE A 245 17.82 11.39 4.14
C PHE A 245 18.91 12.42 3.85
N GLY A 246 19.92 12.50 4.70
CA GLY A 246 21.12 13.27 4.44
C GLY A 246 22.37 12.54 4.94
N SER A 247 23.50 12.83 4.32
CA SER A 247 24.80 12.48 4.87
C SER A 247 25.07 13.32 6.12
N LEU A 248 25.86 12.77 7.04
CA LEU A 248 26.31 13.48 8.23
C LEU A 248 27.46 14.42 7.88
N THR A 249 27.30 15.70 8.21
CA THR A 249 28.39 16.68 8.24
C THR A 249 29.42 16.34 9.33
N ALA A 250 30.63 16.90 9.24
CA ALA A 250 31.67 16.69 10.25
C ALA A 250 31.18 17.12 11.66
N GLU A 251 30.50 18.25 11.75
CA GLU A 251 29.90 18.77 13.00
C GLU A 251 28.80 17.85 13.55
N GLU A 252 27.94 17.30 12.68
CA GLU A 252 26.89 16.35 13.09
C GLU A 252 27.50 15.04 13.62
N LYS A 253 28.58 14.54 13.00
CA LYS A 253 29.32 13.36 13.48
C LYS A 253 29.90 13.60 14.87
N GLU A 254 30.46 14.78 15.12
CA GLU A 254 31.09 15.14 16.39
C GLU A 254 30.05 15.36 17.51
N LYS A 255 28.95 16.04 17.21
CA LYS A 255 27.79 16.23 18.12
C LYS A 255 27.11 14.92 18.52
N TYR A 256 27.15 13.90 17.67
CA TYR A 256 26.60 12.59 18.00
C TYR A 256 27.56 11.71 18.78
N LYS A 257 28.88 11.75 18.48
CA LYS A 257 29.90 11.07 19.30
C LYS A 257 29.90 11.55 20.75
N SER A 258 29.69 12.84 20.99
CA SER A 258 29.62 13.39 22.35
C SER A 258 28.37 12.94 23.12
N LYS A 259 27.22 12.78 22.44
CA LYS A 259 25.98 12.29 23.05
C LYS A 259 26.04 10.81 23.44
N THR A 260 26.66 9.95 22.63
CA THR A 260 26.83 8.52 22.96
C THR A 260 27.81 8.32 24.12
N ASN A 261 28.88 9.12 24.21
CA ASN A 261 29.80 9.08 25.36
C ASN A 261 29.18 9.57 26.67
N THR A 262 28.21 10.48 26.64
CA THR A 262 27.47 10.89 27.85
C THR A 262 26.36 9.91 28.25
N ALA A 263 25.92 9.01 27.37
CA ALA A 263 24.91 7.99 27.68
C ALA A 263 25.51 6.72 28.28
N SER A 264 26.81 6.46 28.07
CA SER A 264 27.59 5.38 28.68
C SER A 264 28.20 5.76 30.04
N LEU A 265 27.95 6.97 30.53
CA LEU A 265 28.38 7.46 31.84
C LEU A 265 27.16 7.85 32.69
N LYS A 266 26.33 6.86 33.03
CA LYS A 266 25.60 6.87 34.29
C LYS A 266 25.81 5.52 34.98
N PRO A 267 26.36 5.50 36.21
CA PRO A 267 26.50 4.29 37.00
C PRO A 267 25.14 3.67 37.34
#